data_AF-A0A814R2X2-F1
#
_entry.id   AF-A0A814R2X2-F1
#
_cell.length_a   1.000
_cell.length_b   1.000
_cell.length_c   1.000
_cell.angle_alpha   90.00
_cell.angle_beta   90.00
_cell.angle_gamma   90.00
#
_symmetry.space_group_name_H-M   'P 1'
#
loop_
_entity.id
_entity.type
_entity.pdbx_description
1 polymer ?
#
loop_
_entity_poly.entity_id
_entity_poly.type
_entity_poly.pdbx_seq_one_letter_code
_entity_poly.pdbx_strand_id
1 'polypeptide(L)'
;MISHIKTEYLTLEYYNCMATTAENKSNSGGQEDEINLLRIHFKDNIRILSSIGQFSYILKIRADQYDVSLTLQLDESYPNKPPEILITAPRLIPDQISLVQKLLQSYSETLINQPMILPIYTRLLKWFDENNIQTLTVNTTSNSSIPRSPTNGKMGSPFVPNNNNNNNNNKTAHTDEHNHEDIKKCSMKTVEDVISRIEWDNSLDKRYFRVGYIDHFLGLQEKPFNDFDFKIDLSTISDRHTNILAIPKHRIQYFKYANEVIWDKKSRIDLMFGSTGSQQTIYDVVKRHENLVATKNSQDEKLIDIDHHIPTKRYLTLTDGLHKPNYILSIPINDSSLVSYYVAYRERLLSKYPSFFSSSSSLILSVDPHQLHLTLLTLRLESSLQVEQLIIALKRIQEEIHYHCSYPERICLEFRGIDTFHSKKLFVKCQQNNRLENLRTLMIERIYEQQQKQKMNDIFFAGNYQDFIPHIILFKSKRKLSTIYQNETNDVYFGKQWIDALHLSSIGTSENGQQKYHCIFKLDLS
;
A
#
# COMPACT_ATOMS: atom_id res chain seq x y z
N MET A 1 -8.94 30.97 28.88
CA MET A 1 -9.24 32.35 28.40
C MET A 1 -8.92 32.49 26.90
N ILE A 2 -7.72 32.14 26.43
CA ILE A 2 -7.35 32.25 25.00
C ILE A 2 -8.14 31.27 24.09
N SER A 3 -8.48 30.06 24.55
CA SER A 3 -9.31 29.11 23.77
C SER A 3 -10.75 29.61 23.59
N HIS A 4 -11.40 30.04 24.68
CA HIS A 4 -12.74 30.63 24.65
C HIS A 4 -12.84 31.86 23.73
N ILE A 5 -11.85 32.75 23.76
CA ILE A 5 -11.82 33.94 22.89
C ILE A 5 -11.70 33.54 21.41
N LYS A 6 -10.92 32.49 21.09
CA LYS A 6 -10.85 31.96 19.72
C LYS A 6 -12.17 31.35 19.25
N THR A 7 -12.85 30.60 20.13
CA THR A 7 -14.12 29.94 19.80
C THR A 7 -15.25 30.94 19.55
N GLU A 8 -15.32 32.04 20.31
CA GLU A 8 -16.29 33.12 20.08
C GLU A 8 -15.97 33.97 18.83
N TYR A 9 -14.68 34.16 18.49
CA TYR A 9 -14.29 34.81 17.23
C TYR A 9 -14.65 33.95 16.00
N LEU A 10 -14.45 32.63 16.10
CA LEU A 10 -14.75 31.66 15.04
C LEU A 10 -16.25 31.60 14.71
N THR A 11 -17.12 31.72 15.71
CA THR A 11 -18.58 31.75 15.49
C THR A 11 -19.03 33.08 14.89
N LEU A 12 -18.48 34.22 15.32
CA LEU A 12 -18.86 35.54 14.80
C LEU A 12 -18.47 35.72 13.32
N GLU A 13 -17.26 35.31 12.91
CA GLU A 13 -16.81 35.38 11.51
C GLU A 13 -17.67 34.51 10.58
N TYR A 14 -18.06 33.31 11.03
CA TYR A 14 -18.93 32.43 10.25
C TYR A 14 -20.33 32.99 10.07
N TYR A 15 -20.97 33.48 11.14
CA TYR A 15 -22.30 34.06 11.03
C TYR A 15 -22.31 35.37 10.22
N ASN A 16 -21.25 36.17 10.29
CA ASN A 16 -21.09 37.33 9.42
C ASN A 16 -20.93 36.93 7.94
N CYS A 17 -20.17 35.87 7.65
CA CYS A 17 -20.00 35.34 6.30
C CYS A 17 -21.31 34.76 5.73
N MET A 18 -22.07 34.03 6.58
CA MET A 18 -23.40 33.48 6.25
C MET A 18 -24.43 34.60 6.02
N ALA A 19 -24.40 35.66 6.82
CA ALA A 19 -25.29 36.83 6.66
C ALA A 19 -25.04 37.57 5.34
N THR A 20 -23.76 37.73 4.93
CA THR A 20 -23.42 38.34 3.63
C THR A 20 -23.85 37.49 2.42
N THR A 21 -23.94 36.15 2.57
CA THR A 21 -24.44 35.26 1.52
C THR A 21 -25.97 35.16 1.51
N ALA A 22 -26.65 35.32 2.66
CA ALA A 22 -28.10 35.24 2.76
C ALA A 22 -28.84 36.43 2.11
N GLU A 23 -28.20 37.59 1.91
CA GLU A 23 -28.78 38.73 1.19
C GLU A 23 -28.92 38.48 -0.34
N ASN A 24 -28.33 37.41 -0.87
CA ASN A 24 -28.41 37.04 -2.29
C ASN A 24 -29.13 35.69 -2.52
N LYS A 25 -30.47 35.76 -2.54
CA LYS A 25 -31.43 34.89 -3.26
C LYS A 25 -31.63 33.40 -2.86
N SER A 26 -32.87 33.14 -2.46
CA SER A 26 -33.80 32.05 -2.86
C SER A 26 -33.33 30.58 -2.95
N ASN A 27 -33.50 29.86 -1.84
CA ASN A 27 -34.27 28.62 -1.66
C ASN A 27 -34.04 27.32 -2.49
N SER A 28 -32.84 27.06 -3.01
CA SER A 28 -32.45 25.67 -3.37
C SER A 28 -30.96 25.33 -3.25
N GLY A 29 -30.15 26.14 -2.54
CA GLY A 29 -28.68 26.00 -2.45
C GLY A 29 -28.11 25.54 -1.10
N GLY A 30 -28.94 25.23 -0.09
CA GLY A 30 -28.50 25.19 1.32
C GLY A 30 -27.33 24.24 1.66
N GLN A 31 -27.29 23.03 1.10
CA GLN A 31 -26.27 22.02 1.44
C GLN A 31 -24.92 22.29 0.75
N GLU A 32 -24.94 22.64 -0.53
CA GLU A 32 -23.73 22.94 -1.30
C GLU A 32 -23.07 24.24 -0.79
N ASP A 33 -23.88 25.23 -0.42
CA ASP A 33 -23.43 26.52 0.10
C ASP A 33 -22.77 26.38 1.48
N GLU A 34 -23.36 25.60 2.40
CA GLU A 34 -22.75 25.30 3.70
C GLU A 34 -21.42 24.55 3.54
N ILE A 35 -21.35 23.56 2.65
CA ILE A 35 -20.14 22.77 2.40
C ILE A 35 -19.03 23.63 1.76
N ASN A 36 -19.37 24.54 0.86
CA ASN A 36 -18.41 25.45 0.24
C ASN A 36 -17.86 26.46 1.25
N LEU A 37 -18.69 26.99 2.15
CA LEU A 37 -18.24 27.85 3.25
C LEU A 37 -17.31 27.11 4.22
N LEU A 38 -17.58 25.84 4.50
CA LEU A 38 -16.72 24.99 5.33
C LEU A 38 -15.36 24.72 4.69
N ARG A 39 -15.27 24.58 3.36
CA ARG A 39 -13.99 24.47 2.64
C ARG A 39 -13.12 25.71 2.86
N ILE A 40 -13.72 26.90 2.81
CA ILE A 40 -13.01 28.17 3.01
C ILE A 40 -12.57 28.31 4.46
N HIS A 41 -13.45 27.94 5.41
CA HIS A 41 -13.21 28.11 6.84
C HIS A 41 -12.16 27.12 7.40
N PHE A 42 -12.21 25.85 7.02
CA PHE A 42 -11.33 24.81 7.57
C PHE A 42 -10.10 24.48 6.70
N LYS A 43 -10.03 24.98 5.46
CA LYS A 43 -8.91 24.77 4.50
C LYS A 43 -8.37 23.33 4.53
N ASP A 44 -7.14 23.12 5.01
CA ASP A 44 -6.45 21.81 5.01
C ASP A 44 -6.95 20.85 6.10
N ASN A 45 -7.79 21.32 7.03
CA ASN A 45 -8.30 20.55 8.16
C ASN A 45 -9.67 19.90 7.91
N ILE A 46 -10.23 20.03 6.70
CA ILE A 46 -11.47 19.37 6.30
C ILE A 46 -11.26 18.51 5.06
N ARG A 47 -11.75 17.26 5.10
CA ARG A 47 -11.89 16.40 3.92
C ARG A 47 -13.37 16.18 3.65
N ILE A 48 -13.79 16.45 2.42
CA ILE A 48 -15.17 16.27 1.97
C ILE A 48 -15.16 15.22 0.88
N LEU A 49 -15.97 14.19 1.07
CA LEU A 49 -16.19 13.14 0.09
C LEU A 49 -17.65 13.18 -0.35
N SER A 50 -17.91 13.26 -1.65
CA SER A 50 -19.27 13.30 -2.22
C SER A 50 -19.69 11.93 -2.74
N SER A 51 -20.98 11.62 -2.62
CA SER A 51 -21.64 10.46 -3.25
C SER A 51 -21.03 9.11 -2.86
N ILE A 52 -20.90 8.85 -1.55
CA ILE A 52 -20.38 7.57 -1.03
C ILE A 52 -21.53 6.75 -0.43
N GLY A 53 -21.90 5.67 -1.12
CA GLY A 53 -22.93 4.74 -0.66
C GLY A 53 -24.30 5.43 -0.57
N GLN A 54 -24.88 5.44 0.63
CA GLN A 54 -26.17 6.08 0.94
C GLN A 54 -26.03 7.55 1.40
N PHE A 55 -24.81 8.09 1.47
CA PHE A 55 -24.55 9.42 1.99
C PHE A 55 -24.16 10.38 0.86
N SER A 56 -24.86 11.51 0.78
CA SER A 56 -24.54 12.61 -0.15
C SER A 56 -23.16 13.17 0.13
N TYR A 57 -22.80 13.35 1.40
CA TYR A 57 -21.50 13.90 1.79
C TYR A 57 -20.96 13.24 3.07
N ILE A 58 -19.66 12.94 3.09
CA ILE A 58 -18.93 12.57 4.31
C ILE A 58 -17.88 13.64 4.57
N LEU A 59 -18.01 14.36 5.69
CA LEU A 59 -17.09 15.40 6.11
C LEU A 59 -16.24 14.89 7.26
N LYS A 60 -14.92 15.01 7.13
CA LYS A 60 -13.96 14.72 8.21
C LYS A 60 -13.21 15.99 8.56
N ILE A 61 -13.52 16.56 9.73
CA ILE A 61 -12.94 17.79 10.26
C ILE A 61 -11.94 17.44 11.36
N ARG A 62 -10.71 17.94 11.27
CA ARG A 62 -9.65 17.72 12.25
C ARG A 62 -9.49 18.94 13.18
N ALA A 63 -9.49 18.68 14.48
CA ALA A 63 -9.16 19.65 15.52
C ALA A 63 -7.75 19.35 16.06
N ASP A 64 -6.71 19.87 15.40
CA ASP A 64 -5.31 19.61 15.72
C ASP A 64 -4.94 19.93 17.17
N GLN A 65 -5.56 20.96 17.75
CA GLN A 65 -5.33 21.41 19.12
C GLN A 65 -5.63 20.34 20.20
N TYR A 66 -6.53 19.40 19.92
CA TYR A 66 -6.88 18.30 20.83
C TYR A 66 -6.52 16.91 20.26
N ASP A 67 -5.95 16.85 19.04
CA ASP A 67 -5.71 15.61 18.29
C ASP A 67 -7.00 14.79 18.11
N VAL A 68 -8.06 15.43 17.62
CA VAL A 68 -9.40 14.83 17.45
C VAL A 68 -9.87 14.99 16.02
N SER A 69 -10.49 13.97 15.45
CA SER A 69 -11.21 14.07 14.18
C SER A 69 -12.70 13.81 14.35
N LEU A 70 -13.52 14.77 13.91
CA LEU A 70 -14.97 14.69 13.80
C LEU A 70 -15.32 14.23 12.39
N THR A 71 -16.05 13.13 12.27
CA THR A 71 -16.59 12.65 11.00
C THR A 71 -18.12 12.79 11.03
N LEU A 72 -18.67 13.44 10.02
CA LEU A 72 -20.10 13.68 9.84
C LEU A 72 -20.54 13.04 8.53
N GLN A 73 -21.51 12.14 8.58
CA GLN A 73 -22.09 11.51 7.39
C GLN A 73 -23.47 12.11 7.14
N LEU A 74 -23.63 12.76 5.99
CA LEU A 74 -24.82 13.50 5.58
C LEU A 74 -25.55 12.72 4.49
N ASP A 75 -26.84 12.54 4.71
CA ASP A 75 -27.81 11.99 3.77
C ASP A 75 -28.38 13.11 2.86
N GLU A 76 -29.11 12.75 1.81
CA GLU A 76 -29.84 13.69 0.93
C GLU A 76 -30.91 14.47 1.68
N SER A 77 -31.36 13.92 2.81
CA SER A 77 -32.33 14.55 3.71
C SER A 77 -31.73 15.63 4.62
N TYR A 78 -30.43 15.93 4.54
CA TYR A 78 -29.80 17.01 5.28
C TYR A 78 -30.20 18.38 4.70
N PRO A 79 -30.57 19.41 5.51
CA PRO A 79 -30.47 19.52 6.97
C PRO A 79 -31.75 19.11 7.74
N ASN A 80 -32.72 18.46 7.09
CA ASN A 80 -33.98 18.03 7.72
C ASN A 80 -33.78 16.80 8.64
N LYS A 81 -32.67 16.08 8.48
CA LYS A 81 -32.24 14.96 9.30
C LYS A 81 -30.81 15.22 9.83
N PRO A 82 -30.53 14.95 11.11
CA PRO A 82 -29.19 15.12 11.67
C PRO A 82 -28.19 14.16 11.02
N PRO A 83 -26.91 14.56 10.87
CA PRO A 83 -25.86 13.70 10.35
C PRO A 83 -25.53 12.60 11.36
N GLU A 84 -24.94 11.52 10.86
CA GLU A 84 -24.32 10.52 11.72
C GLU A 84 -22.95 11.06 12.19
N ILE A 85 -22.78 11.19 13.49
CA ILE A 85 -21.59 11.80 14.10
C ILE A 85 -20.67 10.70 14.62
N LEU A 86 -19.42 10.70 14.19
CA LEU A 86 -18.36 9.80 14.66
C LEU A 86 -17.16 10.62 15.14
N ILE A 87 -16.62 10.27 16.30
CA ILE A 87 -15.48 10.97 16.90
C ILE A 87 -14.31 10.00 17.01
N THR A 88 -13.16 10.39 16.50
CA THR A 88 -11.89 9.69 16.73
C THR A 88 -10.99 10.60 17.55
N ALA A 89 -10.80 10.24 18.82
CA ALA A 89 -10.00 10.99 19.77
C ALA A 89 -9.05 10.00 20.48
N PRO A 90 -7.81 9.78 19.99
CA PRO A 90 -6.84 8.86 20.59
C PRO A 90 -6.53 9.13 22.06
N ARG A 91 -6.80 10.34 22.55
CA ARG A 91 -6.61 10.74 23.96
C ARG A 91 -7.80 10.46 24.86
N LEU A 92 -8.95 10.05 24.31
CA LEU A 92 -10.16 9.74 25.07
C LEU A 92 -10.33 8.23 25.25
N ILE A 93 -10.83 7.84 26.42
CA ILE A 93 -11.24 6.47 26.72
C ILE A 93 -12.53 6.15 25.92
N PRO A 94 -12.75 4.91 25.45
CA PRO A 94 -13.93 4.54 24.66
C PRO A 94 -15.29 4.99 25.25
N ASP A 95 -15.44 4.93 26.58
CA ASP A 95 -16.66 5.39 27.27
C ASP A 95 -16.87 6.90 27.13
N GLN A 96 -15.79 7.68 27.16
CA GLN A 96 -15.83 9.13 26.94
C GLN A 96 -16.19 9.44 25.49
N ILE A 97 -15.66 8.70 24.53
CA ILE A 97 -16.01 8.85 23.10
C ILE A 97 -17.52 8.61 22.90
N SER A 98 -18.05 7.53 23.49
CA SER A 98 -19.48 7.20 23.43
C SER A 98 -20.36 8.28 24.07
N LEU A 99 -19.94 8.84 25.21
CA LEU A 99 -20.64 9.93 25.88
C LEU A 99 -20.70 11.19 25.02
N VAL A 100 -19.57 11.62 24.44
CA VAL A 100 -19.50 12.82 23.59
C VAL A 100 -20.30 12.62 22.32
N GLN A 101 -20.21 11.43 21.70
CA GLN A 101 -20.95 11.14 20.48
C GLN A 101 -22.47 11.20 20.73
N LYS A 102 -22.96 10.66 21.84
CA LYS A 102 -24.37 10.78 22.23
C LYS A 102 -24.80 12.22 22.50
N LEU A 103 -23.93 13.00 23.15
CA LEU A 103 -24.19 14.42 23.45
C LEU A 103 -24.25 15.27 22.17
N LEU A 104 -23.37 15.01 21.21
CA LEU A 104 -23.40 15.70 19.93
C LEU A 104 -24.57 15.24 19.06
N GLN A 105 -24.95 13.97 19.13
CA GLN A 105 -26.12 13.46 18.42
C GLN A 105 -27.40 14.13 18.95
N SER A 106 -27.59 14.21 20.27
CA SER A 106 -28.76 14.90 20.85
C SER A 106 -28.75 16.41 20.59
N TYR A 107 -27.57 17.02 20.51
CA TYR A 107 -27.44 18.43 20.13
C TYR A 107 -27.76 18.66 18.64
N SER A 108 -27.45 17.71 17.76
CA SER A 108 -27.80 17.82 16.34
C SER A 108 -29.32 17.71 16.09
N GLU A 109 -30.04 16.98 16.94
CA GLU A 109 -31.51 16.87 16.87
C GLU A 109 -32.23 18.18 17.22
N THR A 110 -31.61 19.09 17.99
CA THR A 110 -32.20 20.40 18.29
C THR A 110 -31.97 21.44 17.19
N LEU A 111 -31.15 21.11 16.19
CA LEU A 111 -30.73 22.00 15.09
C LEU A 111 -31.32 21.59 13.72
N ILE A 112 -32.39 20.80 13.72
CA ILE A 112 -33.08 20.36 12.50
C ILE A 112 -33.56 21.60 11.70
N ASN A 113 -33.42 21.54 10.36
CA ASN A 113 -33.69 22.62 9.42
C ASN A 113 -32.73 23.83 9.49
N GLN A 114 -31.59 23.69 10.17
CA GLN A 114 -30.54 24.71 10.26
C GLN A 114 -29.16 24.13 9.90
N PRO A 115 -28.20 24.96 9.45
CA PRO A 115 -26.82 24.56 9.22
C PRO A 115 -26.18 24.11 10.54
N MET A 116 -25.86 22.83 10.66
CA MET A 116 -25.51 22.20 11.93
C MET A 116 -24.05 21.77 12.04
N ILE A 117 -23.27 21.79 10.96
CA ILE A 117 -21.88 21.28 10.98
C ILE A 117 -20.98 22.11 11.90
N LEU A 118 -21.00 23.44 11.77
CA LEU A 118 -20.16 24.31 12.60
C LEU A 118 -20.64 24.35 14.08
N PRO A 119 -21.95 24.43 14.39
CA PRO A 119 -22.44 24.29 15.76
C PRO A 119 -21.98 22.99 16.43
N ILE A 120 -22.04 21.85 15.72
CA ILE A 120 -21.57 20.55 16.24
C ILE A 120 -20.07 20.60 16.52
N TYR A 121 -19.27 21.14 15.60
CA TYR A 121 -17.82 21.29 15.79
C TYR A 121 -17.48 22.21 16.98
N THR A 122 -18.19 23.33 17.11
CA THR A 122 -18.01 24.28 18.21
C THR A 122 -18.39 23.65 19.55
N ARG A 123 -19.49 22.90 19.60
CA ARG A 123 -19.93 22.19 20.80
C ARG A 123 -18.94 21.11 21.21
N LEU A 124 -18.34 20.40 20.25
CA LEU A 124 -17.25 19.44 20.48
C LEU A 124 -16.06 20.13 21.16
N LEU A 125 -15.57 21.24 20.61
CA LEU A 125 -14.44 21.99 21.21
C LEU A 125 -14.76 22.50 22.62
N LYS A 126 -15.98 23.01 22.84
CA LYS A 126 -16.42 23.46 24.17
C LYS A 126 -16.44 22.31 25.19
N TRP A 127 -16.86 21.11 24.78
CA TRP A 127 -16.82 19.93 25.64
C TRP A 127 -15.37 19.56 26.02
N PHE A 128 -14.42 19.66 25.09
CA PHE A 128 -13.00 19.42 25.39
C PHE A 128 -12.42 20.46 26.38
N ASP A 129 -12.83 21.73 26.25
CA ASP A 129 -12.49 22.79 27.20
C ASP A 129 -13.09 22.54 28.60
N GLU A 130 -14.37 22.17 28.67
CA GLU A 130 -15.09 21.88 29.92
C GLU A 130 -14.50 20.68 30.69
N ASN A 131 -13.90 19.72 29.97
CA ASN A 131 -13.29 18.51 30.53
C ASN A 131 -11.77 18.63 30.77
N ASN A 132 -11.18 19.83 30.66
CA ASN A 132 -9.76 20.12 30.93
C ASN A 132 -8.76 19.21 30.18
N ILE A 133 -9.07 18.84 28.93
CA ILE A 133 -8.16 18.02 28.13
C ILE A 133 -7.04 18.92 27.58
N GLN A 134 -5.79 18.64 27.97
CA GLN A 134 -4.63 19.50 27.68
C GLN A 134 -4.48 19.80 26.18
N THR A 135 -4.51 21.09 25.83
CA THR A 135 -4.21 21.59 24.48
C THR A 135 -2.74 21.39 24.15
N LEU A 136 -2.44 20.96 22.94
CA LEU A 136 -1.07 20.90 22.41
C LEU A 136 -0.56 22.34 22.18
N THR A 137 0.06 22.96 23.18
CA THR A 137 0.75 24.26 23.00
C THR A 137 2.25 24.06 22.83
N VAL A 138 2.77 24.75 21.81
CA VAL A 138 4.18 24.93 21.48
C VAL A 138 4.89 25.66 22.61
N ASN A 139 5.93 25.08 23.19
CA ASN A 139 6.84 25.78 24.12
C ASN A 139 8.31 25.62 23.68
N THR A 140 8.87 26.75 23.27
CA THR A 140 10.28 27.10 23.20
C THR A 140 10.96 27.13 24.58
N THR A 141 12.14 26.52 24.66
CA THR A 141 13.29 26.73 25.59
C THR A 141 13.05 27.38 26.97
N SER A 142 13.33 26.63 28.04
CA SER A 142 14.51 26.83 28.93
C SER A 142 14.39 26.03 30.23
N ASN A 143 15.56 25.62 30.75
CA ASN A 143 15.82 24.74 31.89
C ASN A 143 14.97 25.01 33.16
N SER A 144 14.54 23.96 33.86
CA SER A 144 15.27 23.43 35.04
C SER A 144 14.37 22.57 35.95
N SER A 145 15.03 21.59 36.59
CA SER A 145 14.78 21.09 37.95
C SER A 145 13.60 20.14 38.21
N ILE A 146 13.96 18.86 38.36
CA ILE A 146 13.29 17.88 39.24
C ILE A 146 13.19 18.46 40.66
N PRO A 147 12.16 18.10 41.45
CA PRO A 147 12.48 17.44 42.71
C PRO A 147 11.64 16.18 42.96
N ARG A 148 12.33 15.15 43.44
CA ARG A 148 11.74 13.95 44.06
C ARG A 148 11.53 14.21 45.56
N SER A 149 10.33 13.84 46.01
CA SER A 149 10.00 13.26 47.34
C SER A 149 9.95 14.20 48.56
N PRO A 150 9.19 13.83 49.61
CA PRO A 150 9.88 13.19 50.73
C PRO A 150 9.09 12.11 51.49
N THR A 151 9.82 11.07 51.91
CA THR A 151 9.53 10.23 53.08
C THR A 151 9.89 10.96 54.38
N ASN A 152 9.21 10.58 55.45
CA ASN A 152 9.29 11.09 56.83
C ASN A 152 10.70 11.34 57.41
N GLY A 153 10.82 12.41 58.20
CA GLY A 153 11.43 12.33 59.53
C GLY A 153 12.65 13.20 59.86
N LYS A 154 12.43 14.12 60.81
CA LYS A 154 13.35 14.66 61.86
C LYS A 154 14.36 15.78 61.53
N MET A 155 14.03 16.93 62.15
CA MET A 155 14.84 17.86 62.97
C MET A 155 16.09 18.56 62.39
N GLY A 156 16.10 19.89 62.53
CA GLY A 156 17.31 20.67 62.83
C GLY A 156 17.57 21.90 61.96
N SER A 157 17.08 23.07 62.40
CA SER A 157 17.53 24.44 62.03
C SER A 157 19.04 24.67 62.32
N PRO A 158 19.65 25.84 61.99
CA PRO A 158 19.44 26.73 60.84
C PRO A 158 20.77 27.38 60.27
N PHE A 159 20.66 27.94 59.06
CA PHE A 159 21.18 29.28 58.67
C PHE A 159 22.63 29.57 58.19
N VAL A 160 22.63 30.38 57.10
CA VAL A 160 23.60 31.35 56.51
C VAL A 160 24.69 30.87 55.52
N PRO A 161 24.77 31.49 54.32
CA PRO A 161 25.65 31.09 53.21
C PRO A 161 26.92 31.95 53.09
N ASN A 162 27.96 31.46 52.42
CA ASN A 162 28.92 32.35 51.77
C ASN A 162 29.72 31.71 50.62
N ASN A 163 29.65 32.39 49.48
CA ASN A 163 30.71 32.75 48.53
C ASN A 163 31.88 31.83 48.15
N ASN A 164 32.10 31.89 46.83
CA ASN A 164 33.36 32.20 46.16
C ASN A 164 34.33 31.08 45.78
N ASN A 165 34.51 31.04 44.45
CA ASN A 165 35.78 31.21 43.75
C ASN A 165 36.79 30.07 43.75
N ASN A 166 37.04 29.69 42.50
CA ASN A 166 38.34 29.71 41.85
C ASN A 166 39.35 28.59 42.12
N ASN A 167 39.83 28.15 40.97
CA ASN A 167 41.24 27.96 40.64
C ASN A 167 41.90 26.63 41.00
N ASN A 168 42.22 25.95 39.90
CA ASN A 168 43.58 25.63 39.48
C ASN A 168 44.24 24.37 40.05
N ASN A 169 44.63 23.56 39.08
CA ASN A 169 45.96 22.98 38.92
C ASN A 169 46.38 21.90 39.93
N ASN A 170 46.56 20.67 39.47
CA ASN A 170 47.85 20.27 38.90
C ASN A 170 47.90 18.80 38.46
N LYS A 171 48.60 18.63 37.34
CA LYS A 171 49.33 17.47 36.81
C LYS A 171 49.65 16.34 37.80
N THR A 172 49.48 15.10 37.32
CA THR A 172 50.56 14.11 37.22
C THR A 172 50.27 13.15 36.07
N ALA A 173 51.28 12.93 35.23
CA ALA A 173 51.27 12.02 34.09
C ALA A 173 51.65 10.60 34.52
N HIS A 174 51.02 9.59 33.90
CA HIS A 174 51.60 8.27 33.71
C HIS A 174 50.93 7.56 32.50
N THR A 175 51.73 7.44 31.43
CA THR A 175 51.88 6.30 30.49
C THR A 175 50.64 5.66 29.85
N ASP A 176 50.45 6.03 28.58
CA ASP A 176 50.20 5.20 27.38
C ASP A 176 49.44 3.88 27.52
N GLU A 177 48.20 3.82 26.99
CA GLU A 177 47.88 3.11 25.75
C GLU A 177 46.38 3.29 25.37
N HIS A 178 46.14 3.66 24.11
CA HIS A 178 44.85 3.77 23.40
C HIS A 178 43.79 4.79 23.87
N ASN A 179 44.02 6.06 23.49
CA ASN A 179 42.94 7.01 23.20
C ASN A 179 42.10 6.51 22.01
N HIS A 180 40.94 5.92 22.27
CA HIS A 180 39.80 6.16 21.41
C HIS A 180 39.07 7.37 21.98
N GLU A 181 39.38 8.55 21.44
CA GLU A 181 38.45 9.67 21.51
C GLU A 181 37.10 9.15 21.03
N ASP A 182 36.11 9.08 21.94
CA ASP A 182 34.71 8.93 21.58
C ASP A 182 34.32 10.19 20.80
N ILE A 183 34.66 10.23 19.50
CA ILE A 183 34.02 11.10 18.53
C ILE A 183 32.55 10.74 18.65
N LYS A 184 31.80 11.62 19.32
CA LYS A 184 30.38 11.46 19.59
C LYS A 184 29.69 11.26 18.25
N LYS A 185 29.38 10.00 17.91
CA LYS A 185 28.84 9.61 16.60
C LYS A 185 27.58 10.45 16.35
N CYS A 186 27.52 11.16 15.22
CA CYS A 186 26.37 11.98 14.84
C CYS A 186 25.07 11.20 15.02
N SER A 187 24.08 11.82 15.66
CA SER A 187 22.80 11.19 15.95
C SER A 187 22.11 10.78 14.64
N MET A 188 21.84 9.48 14.48
CA MET A 188 21.12 8.97 13.32
C MET A 188 19.62 9.19 13.51
N LYS A 189 18.91 9.56 12.44
CA LYS A 189 17.46 9.72 12.48
C LYS A 189 16.76 8.39 12.77
N THR A 190 15.65 8.45 13.48
CA THR A 190 14.93 7.26 13.95
C THR A 190 14.14 6.61 12.81
N VAL A 191 13.66 5.39 13.06
CA VAL A 191 12.76 4.68 12.14
C VAL A 191 11.48 5.50 11.91
N GLU A 192 10.96 6.14 12.95
CA GLU A 192 9.78 7.00 12.90
C GLU A 192 9.97 8.22 12.00
N ASP A 193 11.15 8.84 12.05
CA ASP A 193 11.50 9.99 11.20
C ASP A 193 11.55 9.57 9.73
N VAL A 194 12.12 8.39 9.43
CA VAL A 194 12.19 7.83 8.07
C VAL A 194 10.80 7.50 7.54
N ILE A 195 9.96 6.82 8.35
CA ILE A 195 8.57 6.52 7.99
C ILE A 195 7.80 7.82 7.69
N SER A 196 7.90 8.81 8.58
CA SER A 196 7.22 10.09 8.41
C SER A 196 7.69 10.81 7.14
N ARG A 197 8.99 10.78 6.85
CA ARG A 197 9.51 11.38 5.62
C ARG A 197 8.95 10.70 4.37
N ILE A 198 8.91 9.37 4.34
CA ILE A 198 8.34 8.62 3.20
C ILE A 198 6.82 8.85 3.11
N GLU A 199 6.10 8.96 4.23
CA GLU A 199 4.64 9.14 4.23
C GLU A 199 4.20 10.54 3.76
N TRP A 200 4.97 11.57 4.08
CA TRP A 200 4.56 12.97 3.92
C TRP A 200 5.30 13.73 2.82
N ASP A 201 6.39 13.19 2.29
CA ASP A 201 7.12 13.81 1.19
C ASP A 201 6.51 13.43 -0.17
N ASN A 202 5.75 14.36 -0.76
CA ASN A 202 5.11 14.18 -2.06
C ASN A 202 6.10 14.07 -3.23
N SER A 203 7.37 14.45 -3.02
CA SER A 203 8.41 14.31 -4.05
C SER A 203 8.99 12.90 -4.15
N LEU A 204 8.69 12.04 -3.17
CA LEU A 204 9.18 10.67 -3.10
C LEU A 204 8.07 9.69 -3.44
N ASP A 205 8.26 8.91 -4.51
CA ASP A 205 7.29 7.88 -4.88
C ASP A 205 7.43 6.65 -3.97
N LYS A 206 6.44 6.47 -3.09
CA LYS A 206 6.32 5.39 -2.10
C LYS A 206 6.45 3.99 -2.70
N ARG A 207 6.14 3.82 -4.00
CA ARG A 207 6.18 2.52 -4.69
C ARG A 207 7.58 1.92 -4.78
N TYR A 208 8.61 2.76 -4.81
CA TYR A 208 10.00 2.30 -4.86
C TYR A 208 10.56 1.96 -3.48
N PHE A 209 9.82 2.22 -2.39
CA PHE A 209 10.28 1.95 -1.05
C PHE A 209 9.94 0.53 -0.58
N ARG A 210 10.94 -0.15 -0.02
CA ARG A 210 10.81 -1.46 0.63
C ARG A 210 11.34 -1.40 2.06
N VAL A 211 10.71 -2.16 2.95
CA VAL A 211 11.04 -2.19 4.38
C VAL A 211 11.49 -3.59 4.77
N GLY A 212 12.71 -3.68 5.31
CA GLY A 212 13.26 -4.89 5.91
C GLY A 212 12.96 -4.93 7.40
N TYR A 213 12.25 -5.95 7.87
CA TYR A 213 11.89 -6.12 9.29
C TYR A 213 12.16 -7.55 9.79
N ILE A 214 12.34 -7.71 11.10
CA ILE A 214 12.48 -9.04 11.72
C ILE A 214 11.11 -9.54 12.17
N ASP A 215 10.61 -10.56 11.50
CA ASP A 215 9.43 -11.32 11.91
C ASP A 215 9.79 -12.34 13.01
N HIS A 216 8.90 -12.52 13.98
CA HIS A 216 9.10 -13.46 15.09
C HIS A 216 9.22 -14.92 14.66
N PHE A 217 8.60 -15.30 13.54
CA PHE A 217 8.55 -16.68 13.07
C PHE A 217 9.36 -16.89 11.81
N LEU A 218 9.43 -15.89 10.92
CA LEU A 218 10.05 -15.98 9.60
C LEU A 218 11.42 -15.31 9.50
N GLY A 219 11.90 -14.67 10.57
CA GLY A 219 13.18 -13.95 10.57
C GLY A 219 13.13 -12.68 9.72
N LEU A 220 14.26 -12.29 9.11
CA LEU A 220 14.33 -11.07 8.30
C LEU A 220 13.47 -11.21 7.03
N GLN A 221 12.47 -10.34 6.88
CA GLN A 221 11.57 -10.27 5.75
C GLN A 221 11.62 -8.88 5.13
N GLU A 222 11.36 -8.79 3.82
CA GLU A 222 11.28 -7.52 3.09
C GLU A 222 9.91 -7.43 2.41
N LYS A 223 9.20 -6.32 2.59
CA LYS A 223 7.93 -6.04 1.90
C LYS A 223 7.86 -4.59 1.41
N PRO A 224 7.01 -4.29 0.42
CA PRO A 224 6.72 -2.92 0.01
C PRO A 224 6.27 -2.04 1.18
N PHE A 225 6.61 -0.74 1.14
CA PHE A 225 6.23 0.21 2.18
C PHE A 225 4.70 0.30 2.37
N ASN A 226 3.92 0.16 1.28
CA ASN A 226 2.46 0.24 1.30
C ASN A 226 1.76 -0.96 1.99
N ASP A 227 2.47 -2.06 2.24
CA ASP A 227 1.88 -3.25 2.87
C ASP A 227 1.81 -3.13 4.41
N PHE A 228 2.34 -2.04 4.96
CA PHE A 228 2.42 -1.79 6.40
C PHE A 228 1.52 -0.64 6.81
N ASP A 229 0.79 -0.84 7.91
CA ASP A 229 0.15 0.26 8.62
C ASP A 229 0.98 0.60 9.86
N PHE A 230 1.73 1.68 9.78
CA PHE A 230 2.61 2.16 10.84
C PHE A 230 1.90 2.95 11.94
N LYS A 231 0.56 3.11 11.83
CA LYS A 231 -0.28 3.90 12.75
C LYS A 231 -1.02 3.06 13.78
N ILE A 232 -1.17 1.75 13.53
CA ILE A 232 -1.80 0.84 14.49
C ILE A 232 -0.75 0.34 15.50
N ASP A 233 -1.01 0.58 16.78
CA ASP A 233 -0.18 0.05 17.86
C ASP A 233 -0.56 -1.42 18.13
N LEU A 234 0.42 -2.32 18.31
CA LEU A 234 0.15 -3.77 18.41
C LEU A 234 -0.71 -4.17 19.62
N SER A 235 -0.95 -3.26 20.55
CA SER A 235 -1.87 -3.46 21.66
C SER A 235 -3.34 -3.50 21.24
N THR A 236 -3.69 -3.08 20.01
CA THR A 236 -5.08 -2.90 19.57
C THR A 236 -5.61 -3.94 18.58
N ILE A 237 -4.82 -4.95 18.16
CA ILE A 237 -5.28 -5.99 17.22
C ILE A 237 -5.42 -7.33 17.94
N SER A 238 -6.64 -7.61 18.41
CA SER A 238 -7.11 -8.97 18.72
C SER A 238 -7.89 -9.60 17.56
N ASP A 239 -8.14 -8.89 16.46
CA ASP A 239 -9.09 -9.39 15.46
C ASP A 239 -8.41 -9.85 14.17
N ARG A 240 -8.67 -11.12 13.81
CA ARG A 240 -8.14 -11.83 12.64
C ARG A 240 -8.80 -11.39 11.32
N HIS A 241 -9.53 -10.28 11.31
CA HIS A 241 -10.37 -9.88 10.19
C HIS A 241 -9.78 -8.76 9.29
N THR A 242 -8.72 -8.07 9.72
CA THR A 242 -8.06 -7.05 8.89
C THR A 242 -6.68 -7.56 8.46
N ASN A 243 -6.49 -7.77 7.16
CA ASN A 243 -5.28 -8.38 6.59
C ASN A 243 -4.08 -7.39 6.54
N ILE A 244 -3.95 -6.52 7.55
CA ILE A 244 -2.94 -5.48 7.70
C ILE A 244 -1.86 -6.00 8.66
N LEU A 245 -0.60 -6.07 8.23
CA LEU A 245 0.50 -6.42 9.12
C LEU A 245 0.90 -5.19 9.95
N ALA A 246 0.40 -5.10 11.18
CA ALA A 246 0.99 -4.21 12.18
C ALA A 246 2.33 -4.79 12.64
N ILE A 247 3.43 -4.12 12.28
CA ILE A 247 4.77 -4.52 12.71
C ILE A 247 5.31 -3.49 13.69
N PRO A 248 5.77 -3.91 14.88
CA PRO A 248 6.29 -2.93 15.81
C PRO A 248 7.55 -2.28 15.25
N LYS A 249 7.62 -0.95 15.34
CA LYS A 249 8.67 -0.11 14.74
C LYS A 249 10.08 -0.53 15.15
N HIS A 250 10.25 -1.06 16.37
CA HIS A 250 11.54 -1.57 16.86
C HIS A 250 12.08 -2.78 16.09
N ARG A 251 11.24 -3.49 15.32
CA ARG A 251 11.63 -4.65 14.50
C ARG A 251 12.13 -4.29 13.11
N ILE A 252 11.93 -3.05 12.67
CA ILE A 252 12.43 -2.56 11.38
C ILE A 252 13.96 -2.44 11.45
N GLN A 253 14.64 -2.99 10.44
CA GLN A 253 16.10 -3.02 10.36
C GLN A 253 16.62 -2.04 9.33
N TYR A 254 16.04 -2.01 8.13
CA TYR A 254 16.49 -1.14 7.05
C TYR A 254 15.35 -0.73 6.11
N PHE A 255 15.58 0.35 5.36
CA PHE A 255 14.77 0.81 4.25
C PHE A 255 15.58 0.78 2.96
N LYS A 256 14.90 0.46 1.85
CA LYS A 256 15.47 0.50 0.50
C LYS A 256 14.64 1.39 -0.41
N TYR A 257 15.31 2.04 -1.35
CA TYR A 257 14.70 2.72 -2.49
C TYR A 257 15.16 2.04 -3.78
N ALA A 258 14.22 1.49 -4.55
CA ALA A 258 14.47 0.60 -5.68
C ALA A 258 15.38 -0.58 -5.28
N ASN A 259 16.68 -0.51 -5.59
CA ASN A 259 17.68 -1.53 -5.28
C ASN A 259 18.77 -1.06 -4.30
N GLU A 260 18.70 0.18 -3.81
CA GLU A 260 19.72 0.77 -2.93
C GLU A 260 19.23 0.86 -1.48
N VAL A 261 20.10 0.55 -0.52
CA VAL A 261 19.81 0.68 0.91
C VAL A 261 19.97 2.12 1.33
N ILE A 262 18.86 2.78 1.64
CA ILE A 262 18.83 4.22 1.97
C ILE A 262 18.94 4.47 3.47
N TRP A 263 18.58 3.50 4.29
CA TRP A 263 18.71 3.61 5.74
C TRP A 263 18.89 2.23 6.35
N ASP A 264 19.91 2.03 7.18
CA ASP A 264 20.16 0.75 7.88
C ASP A 264 20.60 0.99 9.32
N LYS A 265 19.85 0.39 10.25
CA LYS A 265 20.09 0.46 11.68
C LYS A 265 21.42 -0.18 12.10
N LYS A 266 21.83 -1.28 11.45
CA LYS A 266 23.05 -2.01 11.82
C LYS A 266 24.30 -1.35 11.25
N SER A 267 24.27 -1.00 9.97
CA SER A 267 25.41 -0.40 9.27
C SER A 267 25.49 1.13 9.44
N ARG A 268 24.54 1.74 10.18
CA ARG A 268 24.41 3.20 10.37
C ARG A 268 24.42 3.98 9.06
N ILE A 269 23.74 3.46 8.05
CA ILE A 269 23.55 4.15 6.77
C ILE A 269 22.34 5.07 6.94
N ASP A 270 22.49 6.35 6.57
CA ASP A 270 21.40 7.33 6.53
C ASP A 270 21.57 8.20 5.28
N LEU A 271 21.14 7.66 4.14
CA LEU A 271 21.00 8.40 2.88
C LEU A 271 19.64 9.09 2.79
N MET A 272 18.75 8.91 3.77
CA MET A 272 17.47 9.60 3.81
C MET A 272 17.65 11.07 4.19
N PHE A 273 18.46 11.34 5.20
CA PHE A 273 18.71 12.68 5.74
C PHE A 273 20.17 13.11 5.68
N GLY A 274 21.11 12.20 5.38
CA GLY A 274 22.55 12.48 5.37
C GLY A 274 23.15 12.64 6.76
N SER A 275 22.43 12.26 7.83
CA SER A 275 22.79 12.56 9.23
C SER A 275 24.04 11.81 9.71
N THR A 276 24.52 10.81 8.97
CA THR A 276 25.71 10.02 9.30
C THR A 276 27.00 10.53 8.62
N GLY A 277 26.96 11.75 8.06
CA GLY A 277 28.13 12.44 7.53
C GLY A 277 28.40 12.19 6.04
N SER A 278 27.55 11.43 5.36
CA SER A 278 27.67 11.13 3.93
C SER A 278 27.35 12.32 3.01
N GLN A 279 26.74 13.40 3.53
CA GLN A 279 26.22 14.57 2.79
C GLN A 279 25.27 14.24 1.62
N GLN A 280 24.96 12.96 1.40
CA GLN A 280 24.06 12.46 0.37
C GLN A 280 22.67 12.29 0.97
N THR A 281 21.68 12.77 0.23
CA THR A 281 20.27 12.76 0.61
C THR A 281 19.47 11.84 -0.30
N ILE A 282 18.19 11.63 0.04
CA ILE A 282 17.30 10.78 -0.75
C ILE A 282 17.14 11.32 -2.19
N TYR A 283 17.26 12.63 -2.38
CA TYR A 283 17.23 13.26 -3.70
C TYR A 283 18.42 12.86 -4.57
N ASP A 284 19.59 12.64 -3.98
CA ASP A 284 20.76 12.18 -4.73
C ASP A 284 20.61 10.72 -5.15
N VAL A 285 19.95 9.89 -4.32
CA VAL A 285 19.60 8.51 -4.65
C VAL A 285 18.55 8.48 -5.77
N VAL A 286 17.51 9.31 -5.67
CA VAL A 286 16.46 9.44 -6.70
C VAL A 286 17.06 9.92 -8.03
N LYS A 287 17.90 10.96 -8.01
CA LYS A 287 18.58 11.48 -9.21
C LYS A 287 19.51 10.44 -9.84
N ARG A 288 20.22 9.64 -9.03
CA ARG A 288 21.04 8.52 -9.56
C ARG A 288 20.16 7.44 -10.19
N HIS A 289 19.01 7.13 -9.59
CA HIS A 289 18.05 6.20 -10.16
C HIS A 289 17.46 6.72 -11.47
N GLU A 290 17.05 7.99 -11.53
CA GLU A 290 16.55 8.65 -12.74
C GLU A 290 17.60 8.68 -13.86
N ASN A 291 18.86 8.99 -13.53
CA ASN A 291 19.94 8.93 -14.50
C ASN A 291 20.18 7.50 -15.00
N LEU A 292 20.17 6.49 -14.12
CA LEU A 292 20.30 5.09 -14.53
C LEU A 292 19.16 4.61 -15.44
N VAL A 293 17.95 5.13 -15.23
CA VAL A 293 16.79 4.88 -16.11
C VAL A 293 16.95 5.62 -17.44
N ALA A 294 17.41 6.88 -17.42
CA ALA A 294 17.67 7.66 -18.62
C ALA A 294 18.77 7.04 -19.50
N THR A 295 19.89 6.58 -18.93
CA THR A 295 20.97 5.94 -19.69
C THR A 295 20.56 4.59 -20.28
N LYS A 296 19.64 3.86 -19.63
CA LYS A 296 19.02 2.65 -20.20
C LYS A 296 18.13 3.00 -21.39
N ASN A 297 17.33 4.07 -21.28
CA ASN A 297 16.47 4.52 -22.38
C ASN A 297 17.29 5.05 -23.58
N SER A 298 18.44 5.70 -23.36
CA SER A 298 19.31 6.18 -24.46
C SER A 298 19.99 5.08 -25.28
N GLN A 299 20.05 3.84 -24.78
CA GLN A 299 20.53 2.70 -25.59
C GLN A 299 19.42 2.08 -26.45
N ASP A 300 18.16 2.36 -26.13
CA ASP A 300 16.97 1.83 -26.83
C ASP A 300 16.32 2.88 -27.77
N GLU A 301 16.77 4.14 -27.77
CA GLU A 301 16.26 5.25 -28.59
C GLU A 301 16.81 5.31 -30.04
N LYS A 302 16.74 4.19 -30.77
CA LYS A 302 16.59 4.24 -32.23
C LYS A 302 15.33 3.49 -32.61
N LEU A 303 14.18 4.14 -32.45
CA LEU A 303 12.94 3.97 -33.24
C LEU A 303 11.86 4.95 -32.76
N ILE A 304 11.97 6.19 -33.24
CA ILE A 304 10.94 7.18 -33.65
C ILE A 304 9.57 7.17 -32.91
N ASP A 305 9.47 8.10 -31.97
CA ASP A 305 8.48 9.18 -31.80
C ASP A 305 7.13 9.13 -32.57
N ILE A 306 6.04 8.84 -31.85
CA ILE A 306 4.72 9.48 -32.07
C ILE A 306 4.13 9.79 -30.69
N ASP A 307 4.12 11.08 -30.36
CA ASP A 307 3.47 11.70 -29.22
C ASP A 307 1.97 11.34 -29.16
N HIS A 308 1.60 10.55 -28.16
CA HIS A 308 0.29 10.61 -27.51
C HIS A 308 0.53 10.48 -26.01
N HIS A 309 0.41 11.60 -25.30
CA HIS A 309 0.13 11.66 -23.88
C HIS A 309 -1.08 10.77 -23.53
N ILE A 310 -0.84 9.49 -23.24
CA ILE A 310 -1.81 8.63 -22.58
C ILE A 310 -1.59 8.85 -21.08
N PRO A 311 -2.56 9.46 -20.36
CA PRO A 311 -2.48 9.57 -18.92
C PRO A 311 -2.43 8.15 -18.36
N THR A 312 -1.48 7.89 -17.48
CA THR A 312 -1.35 6.70 -16.63
C THR A 312 -2.68 6.36 -15.93
N LYS A 313 -3.60 5.72 -16.66
CA LYS A 313 -4.85 5.18 -16.12
C LYS A 313 -4.47 3.98 -15.30
N ARG A 314 -4.43 4.20 -14.00
CA ARG A 314 -4.50 3.18 -12.96
C ARG A 314 -5.60 2.18 -13.32
N TYR A 315 -5.23 1.01 -13.85
CA TYR A 315 -6.07 -0.19 -13.83
C TYR A 315 -6.23 -0.59 -12.36
N LEU A 316 -7.22 0.02 -11.70
CA LEU A 316 -7.43 -0.01 -10.25
C LEU A 316 -7.84 -1.37 -9.66
N THR A 317 -7.71 -2.48 -10.40
CA THR A 317 -8.14 -3.82 -9.96
C THR A 317 -7.27 -4.95 -10.50
N LEU A 318 -5.97 -4.71 -10.77
CA LEU A 318 -5.06 -5.81 -11.10
C LEU A 318 -4.75 -6.69 -9.87
N THR A 319 -4.74 -6.13 -8.66
CA THR A 319 -4.74 -6.91 -7.42
C THR A 319 -5.46 -6.22 -6.27
N ASP A 320 -6.52 -6.84 -5.75
CA ASP A 320 -7.09 -6.44 -4.45
C ASP A 320 -6.54 -7.33 -3.33
N GLY A 321 -5.88 -8.45 -3.66
CA GLY A 321 -5.45 -9.50 -2.72
C GLY A 321 -6.60 -10.19 -1.96
N LEU A 322 -7.79 -9.59 -1.97
CA LEU A 322 -9.02 -9.95 -1.29
C LEU A 322 -9.70 -11.16 -1.95
N HIS A 323 -9.63 -11.23 -3.29
CA HIS A 323 -10.34 -12.22 -4.09
C HIS A 323 -9.38 -13.23 -4.72
N LYS A 324 -9.63 -14.52 -4.45
CA LYS A 324 -8.89 -15.62 -5.08
C LYS A 324 -9.39 -15.85 -6.52
N PRO A 325 -8.51 -15.87 -7.53
CA PRO A 325 -8.92 -16.12 -8.91
C PRO A 325 -9.55 -17.52 -9.04
N ASN A 326 -10.59 -17.61 -9.87
CA ASN A 326 -11.29 -18.85 -10.19
C ASN A 326 -11.36 -19.13 -11.69
N TYR A 327 -10.99 -18.17 -12.55
CA TYR A 327 -10.80 -18.37 -13.98
C TYR A 327 -9.42 -17.90 -14.42
N ILE A 328 -8.95 -18.46 -15.52
CA ILE A 328 -7.75 -18.02 -16.22
C ILE A 328 -8.01 -17.86 -17.70
N LEU A 329 -7.35 -16.88 -18.28
CA LEU A 329 -7.17 -16.74 -19.72
C LEU A 329 -5.73 -17.08 -20.04
N SER A 330 -5.52 -18.05 -20.92
CA SER A 330 -4.21 -18.67 -21.09
C SER A 330 -3.96 -19.11 -22.53
N ILE A 331 -2.68 -19.21 -22.89
CA ILE A 331 -2.21 -19.78 -24.14
C ILE A 331 -1.92 -21.26 -23.90
N PRO A 332 -2.60 -22.21 -24.57
CA PRO A 332 -2.30 -23.63 -24.43
C PRO A 332 -0.93 -23.95 -25.03
N ILE A 333 -0.19 -24.85 -24.39
CA ILE A 333 1.13 -25.30 -24.83
C ILE A 333 1.01 -26.70 -25.40
N ASN A 334 1.10 -26.80 -26.72
CA ASN A 334 0.80 -28.00 -27.50
C ASN A 334 1.95 -28.44 -28.42
N ASP A 335 3.03 -27.65 -28.55
CA ASP A 335 4.19 -28.06 -29.36
C ASP A 335 4.76 -29.37 -28.80
N SER A 336 4.76 -30.42 -29.62
CA SER A 336 5.11 -31.76 -29.17
C SER A 336 6.55 -31.86 -28.67
N SER A 337 7.48 -31.15 -29.32
CA SER A 337 8.90 -31.17 -28.93
C SER A 337 9.11 -30.53 -27.57
N LEU A 338 8.46 -29.38 -27.33
CA LEU A 338 8.50 -28.66 -26.07
C LEU A 338 7.83 -29.46 -24.95
N VAL A 339 6.65 -30.02 -25.20
CA VAL A 339 5.91 -30.82 -24.20
C VAL A 339 6.70 -32.07 -23.83
N SER A 340 7.25 -32.80 -24.81
CA SER A 340 8.09 -33.97 -24.54
C SER A 340 9.33 -33.63 -23.73
N TYR A 341 10.04 -32.55 -24.09
CA TYR A 341 11.23 -32.12 -23.35
C TYR A 341 10.87 -31.68 -21.93
N TYR A 342 9.79 -30.91 -21.77
CA TYR A 342 9.27 -30.49 -20.48
C TYR A 342 8.98 -31.69 -19.57
N VAL A 343 8.28 -32.71 -20.08
CA VAL A 343 7.96 -33.93 -19.32
C VAL A 343 9.24 -34.67 -18.93
N ALA A 344 10.16 -34.90 -19.88
CA ALA A 344 11.42 -35.57 -19.62
C ALA A 344 12.27 -34.84 -18.56
N TYR A 345 12.36 -33.52 -18.67
CA TYR A 345 13.06 -32.68 -17.70
C TYR A 345 12.43 -32.76 -16.32
N ARG A 346 11.10 -32.78 -16.26
CA ARG A 346 10.34 -32.90 -15.01
C ARG A 346 10.58 -34.24 -14.33
N GLU A 347 10.50 -35.34 -15.07
CA GLU A 347 10.77 -36.68 -14.53
C GLU A 347 12.21 -36.80 -14.03
N ARG A 348 13.19 -36.23 -14.75
CA ARG A 348 14.59 -36.14 -14.30
C ARG A 348 14.71 -35.44 -12.94
N LEU A 349 13.98 -34.34 -12.72
CA LEU A 349 13.99 -33.63 -11.43
C LEU A 349 13.35 -34.47 -10.32
N LEU A 350 12.26 -35.19 -10.61
CA LEU A 350 11.62 -36.09 -9.65
C LEU A 350 12.57 -37.22 -9.23
N SER A 351 13.28 -37.83 -10.19
CA SER A 351 14.25 -38.90 -9.92
C SER A 351 15.50 -38.40 -9.20
N LYS A 352 15.96 -37.17 -9.47
CA LYS A 352 17.16 -36.59 -8.85
C LYS A 352 16.94 -36.14 -7.41
N TYR A 353 15.73 -35.70 -7.06
CA TYR A 353 15.39 -35.20 -5.72
C TYR A 353 14.23 -35.98 -5.06
N PRO A 354 14.31 -37.32 -4.95
CA PRO A 354 13.19 -38.14 -4.51
C PRO A 354 12.75 -37.81 -3.07
N SER A 355 13.67 -37.47 -2.18
CA SER A 355 13.37 -37.08 -0.79
C SER A 355 12.51 -35.81 -0.69
N PHE A 356 12.61 -34.91 -1.67
CA PHE A 356 11.80 -33.70 -1.72
C PHE A 356 10.38 -33.99 -2.20
N PHE A 357 10.21 -35.00 -3.06
CA PHE A 357 8.95 -35.31 -3.74
C PHE A 357 8.21 -36.56 -3.18
N SER A 358 8.87 -37.41 -2.38
CA SER A 358 8.36 -38.72 -1.92
C SER A 358 7.51 -38.65 -0.64
N SER A 359 7.50 -37.54 0.10
CA SER A 359 6.69 -37.44 1.32
C SER A 359 5.21 -37.22 0.98
N SER A 360 4.32 -38.13 1.38
CA SER A 360 2.85 -38.03 1.24
C SER A 360 2.20 -36.79 1.88
N SER A 361 3.00 -35.91 2.52
CA SER A 361 2.59 -34.62 3.09
C SER A 361 3.04 -33.40 2.27
N SER A 362 3.83 -33.56 1.21
CA SER A 362 4.09 -32.48 0.25
C SER A 362 3.06 -32.58 -0.88
N LEU A 363 1.97 -31.80 -0.79
CA LEU A 363 1.07 -31.57 -1.91
C LEU A 363 1.86 -30.86 -3.02
N ILE A 364 2.57 -31.62 -3.84
CA ILE A 364 3.12 -31.14 -5.11
C ILE A 364 1.96 -31.10 -6.08
N LEU A 365 1.48 -29.89 -6.35
CA LEU A 365 0.51 -29.70 -7.42
C LEU A 365 1.28 -29.73 -8.71
N SER A 366 1.22 -30.90 -9.33
CA SER A 366 1.67 -31.13 -10.69
C SER A 366 0.55 -30.72 -11.65
N VAL A 367 0.90 -29.95 -12.68
CA VAL A 367 0.01 -29.68 -13.80
C VAL A 367 0.07 -30.91 -14.72
N ASP A 368 -1.09 -31.39 -15.15
CA ASP A 368 -1.21 -32.43 -16.17
C ASP A 368 -0.46 -31.97 -17.44
N PRO A 369 0.47 -32.76 -17.99
CA PRO A 369 1.15 -32.45 -19.26
C PRO A 369 0.19 -32.10 -20.41
N HIS A 370 -1.03 -32.64 -20.40
CA HIS A 370 -2.05 -32.33 -21.41
C HIS A 370 -2.80 -31.01 -21.17
N GLN A 371 -2.52 -30.33 -20.05
CA GLN A 371 -3.10 -29.03 -19.68
C GLN A 371 -2.03 -27.96 -19.47
N LEU A 372 -0.86 -28.12 -20.09
CA LEU A 372 0.19 -27.10 -20.05
C LEU A 372 -0.31 -25.83 -20.74
N HIS A 373 -0.09 -24.72 -20.06
CA HIS A 373 -0.52 -23.41 -20.53
C HIS A 373 0.37 -22.32 -19.95
N LEU A 374 0.42 -21.19 -20.65
CA LEU A 374 0.96 -19.92 -20.16
C LEU A 374 -0.22 -19.02 -19.77
N THR A 375 -0.29 -18.61 -18.51
CA THR A 375 -1.38 -17.73 -18.02
C THR A 375 -1.14 -16.29 -18.44
N LEU A 376 -2.09 -15.68 -19.16
CA LEU A 376 -2.08 -14.25 -19.54
C LEU A 376 -2.76 -13.39 -18.48
N LEU A 377 -3.97 -13.80 -18.09
CA LEU A 377 -4.80 -13.11 -17.11
C LEU A 377 -5.44 -14.09 -16.15
N THR A 378 -5.45 -13.72 -14.88
CA THR A 378 -6.25 -14.40 -13.85
C THR A 378 -7.51 -13.57 -13.55
N LEU A 379 -8.64 -14.23 -13.37
CA LEU A 379 -9.95 -13.56 -13.28
C LEU A 379 -10.75 -14.11 -12.10
N ARG A 380 -11.60 -13.26 -11.53
CA ARG A 380 -12.65 -13.64 -10.57
C ARG A 380 -14.01 -13.38 -11.22
N LEU A 381 -14.73 -14.45 -11.54
CA LEU A 381 -16.09 -14.42 -12.09
C LEU A 381 -17.03 -15.13 -11.11
N GLU A 382 -18.01 -14.41 -10.57
CA GLU A 382 -18.91 -14.88 -9.51
C GLU A 382 -20.25 -15.36 -10.03
N SER A 383 -20.63 -15.00 -11.26
CA SER A 383 -21.88 -15.42 -11.89
C SER A 383 -21.65 -16.01 -13.29
N SER A 384 -22.59 -16.87 -13.72
CA SER A 384 -22.62 -17.37 -15.10
C SER A 384 -22.78 -16.23 -16.11
N LEU A 385 -23.53 -15.19 -15.76
CA LEU A 385 -23.69 -13.99 -16.59
C LEU A 385 -22.35 -13.31 -16.86
N GLN A 386 -21.46 -13.17 -15.87
CA GLN A 386 -20.13 -12.60 -16.07
C GLN A 386 -19.26 -13.45 -17.01
N VAL A 387 -19.41 -14.78 -16.97
CA VAL A 387 -18.71 -15.69 -17.88
C VAL A 387 -19.19 -15.48 -19.31
N GLU A 388 -20.50 -15.46 -19.54
CA GLU A 388 -21.09 -15.22 -20.86
C GLU A 388 -20.70 -13.85 -21.42
N GLN A 389 -20.79 -12.82 -20.57
CA GLN A 389 -20.37 -11.46 -20.87
C GLN A 389 -18.90 -11.37 -21.31
N LEU A 390 -18.00 -12.03 -20.59
CA LEU A 390 -16.59 -12.10 -20.96
C LEU A 390 -16.38 -12.83 -22.29
N ILE A 391 -17.07 -13.94 -22.53
CA ILE A 391 -16.99 -14.69 -23.80
C ILE A 391 -17.45 -13.81 -24.97
N ILE A 392 -18.57 -13.08 -24.81
CA ILE A 392 -19.05 -12.13 -25.81
C ILE A 392 -18.01 -11.04 -26.05
N ALA A 393 -17.37 -10.53 -25.00
CA ALA A 393 -16.34 -9.52 -25.13
C ALA A 393 -15.13 -10.03 -25.91
N LEU A 394 -14.63 -11.24 -25.59
CA LEU A 394 -13.53 -11.90 -26.28
C LEU A 394 -13.84 -12.16 -27.76
N LYS A 395 -15.06 -12.58 -28.08
CA LYS A 395 -15.50 -12.78 -29.48
C LYS A 395 -15.51 -11.47 -30.27
N ARG A 396 -15.92 -10.37 -29.67
CA ARG A 396 -15.94 -9.06 -30.34
C ARG A 396 -14.56 -8.52 -30.67
N ILE A 397 -13.58 -8.78 -29.80
CA ILE A 397 -12.19 -8.36 -30.02
C ILE A 397 -11.34 -9.44 -30.68
N GLN A 398 -11.95 -10.54 -31.16
CA GLN A 398 -11.23 -11.68 -31.72
C GLN A 398 -10.35 -11.28 -32.90
N GLU A 399 -10.87 -10.46 -33.81
CA GLU A 399 -10.12 -10.00 -35.00
C GLU A 399 -8.94 -9.10 -34.61
N GLU A 400 -9.11 -8.21 -33.62
CA GLU A 400 -8.01 -7.39 -33.09
C GLU A 400 -6.93 -8.25 -32.43
N ILE A 401 -7.33 -9.26 -31.65
CA ILE A 401 -6.41 -10.22 -31.04
C ILE A 401 -5.67 -11.01 -32.13
N HIS A 402 -6.39 -11.53 -33.12
CA HIS A 402 -5.79 -12.30 -34.21
C HIS A 402 -4.79 -11.44 -35.00
N TYR A 403 -5.18 -10.22 -35.35
CA TYR A 403 -4.29 -9.27 -36.03
C TYR A 403 -3.03 -8.99 -35.19
N HIS A 404 -3.18 -8.71 -33.89
CA HIS A 404 -2.06 -8.47 -32.99
C HIS A 404 -1.13 -9.70 -32.87
N CYS A 405 -1.69 -10.91 -32.88
CA CYS A 405 -0.93 -12.16 -32.81
C CYS A 405 -0.22 -12.51 -34.12
N SER A 406 -0.78 -12.12 -35.27
CA SER A 406 -0.31 -12.54 -36.60
C SER A 406 0.52 -11.51 -37.36
N TYR A 407 0.33 -10.21 -37.09
CA TYR A 407 0.97 -9.11 -37.82
C TYR A 407 1.90 -8.26 -36.92
N PRO A 408 3.10 -7.83 -37.39
CA PRO A 408 3.68 -8.05 -38.72
C PRO A 408 4.20 -9.48 -38.93
N GLU A 409 4.54 -10.18 -37.85
CA GLU A 409 4.91 -11.60 -37.84
C GLU A 409 4.08 -12.34 -36.79
N ARG A 410 4.04 -13.67 -36.82
CA ARG A 410 3.36 -14.43 -35.76
C ARG A 410 4.14 -14.33 -34.44
N ILE A 411 3.46 -14.10 -33.32
CA ILE A 411 4.10 -14.08 -31.99
C ILE A 411 4.64 -15.48 -31.68
N CYS A 412 5.96 -15.55 -31.47
CA CYS A 412 6.67 -16.76 -31.05
C CYS A 412 7.09 -16.64 -29.58
N LEU A 413 6.75 -17.65 -28.80
CA LEU A 413 7.08 -17.80 -27.39
C LEU A 413 8.28 -18.73 -27.28
N GLU A 414 9.41 -18.23 -26.77
CA GLU A 414 10.61 -19.04 -26.53
C GLU A 414 10.75 -19.36 -25.05
N PHE A 415 10.99 -20.62 -24.72
CA PHE A 415 11.09 -21.11 -23.34
C PHE A 415 12.50 -21.57 -23.04
N ARG A 416 13.18 -20.82 -22.17
CA ARG A 416 14.58 -21.06 -21.81
C ARG A 416 14.87 -20.66 -20.38
N GLY A 417 15.44 -21.60 -19.65
CA GLY A 417 15.77 -21.48 -18.24
C GLY A 417 14.61 -21.71 -17.31
N ILE A 418 14.95 -21.85 -16.03
CA ILE A 418 13.99 -22.05 -14.94
C ILE A 418 14.12 -20.92 -13.92
N ASP A 419 13.05 -20.70 -13.15
CA ASP A 419 13.07 -19.81 -11.98
C ASP A 419 12.08 -20.26 -10.92
N THR A 420 12.07 -19.53 -9.80
CA THR A 420 11.11 -19.74 -8.72
C THR A 420 10.33 -18.49 -8.34
N PHE A 421 9.01 -18.65 -8.13
CA PHE A 421 8.20 -17.63 -7.46
C PHE A 421 8.17 -17.90 -5.96
N HIS A 422 8.63 -16.92 -5.18
CA HIS A 422 8.65 -16.97 -3.70
C HIS A 422 9.23 -18.28 -3.15
N SER A 423 10.17 -18.89 -3.89
CA SER A 423 10.74 -20.22 -3.62
C SER A 423 9.71 -21.35 -3.45
N LYS A 424 8.45 -21.20 -3.88
CA LYS A 424 7.38 -22.20 -3.69
C LYS A 424 6.80 -22.73 -5.00
N LYS A 425 7.00 -22.02 -6.11
CA LYS A 425 6.65 -22.50 -7.45
C LYS A 425 7.92 -22.53 -8.28
N LEU A 426 8.22 -23.66 -8.91
CA LEU A 426 9.26 -23.75 -9.93
C LEU A 426 8.59 -23.64 -11.29
N PHE A 427 9.16 -22.84 -12.18
CA PHE A 427 8.59 -22.59 -13.50
C PHE A 427 9.67 -22.47 -14.57
N VAL A 428 9.27 -22.73 -15.81
CA VAL A 428 10.06 -22.45 -17.02
C VAL A 428 9.81 -21.01 -17.44
N LYS A 429 10.89 -20.26 -17.68
CA LYS A 429 10.81 -18.87 -18.14
C LYS A 429 10.42 -18.81 -19.60
N CYS A 430 9.46 -17.96 -19.93
CA CYS A 430 9.31 -17.46 -21.30
C CYS A 430 10.26 -16.27 -21.46
N GLN A 431 10.99 -16.22 -22.57
CA GLN A 431 11.82 -15.07 -22.93
C GLN A 431 10.94 -13.82 -23.11
N GLN A 432 11.53 -12.65 -22.84
CA GLN A 432 10.80 -11.39 -22.89
C GLN A 432 10.26 -11.16 -24.30
N ASN A 433 8.99 -10.78 -24.39
CA ASN A 433 8.31 -10.55 -25.65
C ASN A 433 7.31 -9.40 -25.49
N ASN A 434 7.69 -8.22 -25.95
CA ASN A 434 6.87 -7.00 -25.84
C ASN A 434 5.51 -7.15 -26.53
N ARG A 435 5.40 -7.98 -27.58
CA ARG A 435 4.11 -8.23 -28.24
C ARG A 435 3.19 -9.10 -27.38
N LEU A 436 3.73 -10.01 -26.59
CA LEU A 436 2.92 -10.75 -25.61
C LEU A 436 2.37 -9.82 -24.51
N GLU A 437 3.20 -8.88 -24.04
CA GLU A 437 2.82 -7.86 -23.06
C GLU A 437 1.75 -6.91 -23.61
N ASN A 438 1.95 -6.42 -24.85
CA ASN A 438 0.97 -5.57 -25.53
C ASN A 438 -0.35 -6.30 -25.78
N LEU A 439 -0.31 -7.58 -26.15
CA LEU A 439 -1.51 -8.41 -26.27
C LEU A 439 -2.28 -8.43 -24.95
N ARG A 440 -1.58 -8.68 -23.83
CA ARG A 440 -2.20 -8.70 -22.50
C ARG A 440 -2.84 -7.35 -22.15
N THR A 441 -2.14 -6.24 -22.40
CA THR A 441 -2.64 -4.88 -22.16
C THR A 441 -3.87 -4.58 -23.01
N LEU A 442 -3.83 -4.90 -24.32
CA LEU A 442 -4.96 -4.77 -25.23
C LEU A 442 -6.18 -5.52 -24.71
N MET A 443 -6.00 -6.75 -24.23
CA MET A 443 -7.12 -7.53 -23.68
C MET A 443 -7.73 -6.88 -22.43
N ILE A 444 -6.90 -6.39 -21.50
CA ILE A 444 -7.38 -5.69 -20.29
C ILE A 444 -8.16 -4.43 -20.69
N GLU A 445 -7.59 -3.61 -21.57
CA GLU A 445 -8.18 -2.35 -22.05
C GLU A 445 -9.53 -2.60 -22.71
N ARG A 446 -9.59 -3.54 -23.65
CA ARG A 446 -10.81 -3.83 -24.40
C ARG A 446 -11.91 -4.44 -23.54
N ILE A 447 -11.57 -5.33 -22.60
CA ILE A 447 -12.56 -5.89 -21.67
C ILE A 447 -13.12 -4.77 -20.77
N TYR A 448 -12.26 -3.89 -20.26
CA TYR A 448 -12.67 -2.76 -19.43
C TYR A 448 -13.53 -1.74 -20.20
N GLU A 449 -13.15 -1.39 -21.43
CA GLU A 449 -13.94 -0.52 -22.30
C GLU A 449 -15.35 -1.07 -22.55
N GLN A 450 -15.47 -2.38 -22.75
CA GLN A 450 -16.77 -3.02 -22.96
C GLN A 450 -17.64 -2.99 -21.70
N GLN A 451 -17.05 -3.16 -20.51
CA GLN A 451 -17.80 -3.02 -19.24
C GLN A 451 -18.46 -1.65 -19.13
N GLN A 452 -17.68 -0.59 -19.39
CA GLN A 452 -18.15 0.79 -19.26
C GLN A 452 -19.20 1.14 -20.32
N LYS A 453 -18.98 0.74 -21.58
CA LYS A 453 -19.90 1.07 -22.67
C LYS A 453 -21.23 0.32 -22.59
N GLN A 454 -21.24 -0.90 -22.03
CA GLN A 454 -22.41 -1.79 -22.11
C GLN A 454 -23.09 -2.04 -20.77
N LYS A 455 -22.68 -1.34 -19.70
CA LYS A 455 -23.16 -1.58 -18.33
C LYS A 455 -23.08 -3.07 -17.95
N MET A 456 -21.98 -3.73 -18.33
CA MET A 456 -21.77 -5.14 -17.97
C MET A 456 -21.46 -5.23 -16.48
N ASN A 457 -21.60 -6.43 -15.92
CA ASN A 457 -21.20 -6.67 -14.55
C ASN A 457 -19.67 -6.55 -14.45
N ASP A 458 -19.19 -6.08 -13.31
CA ASP A 458 -17.76 -5.94 -13.08
C ASP A 458 -17.05 -7.30 -13.22
N ILE A 459 -16.10 -7.38 -14.15
CA ILE A 459 -15.16 -8.51 -14.26
C ILE A 459 -13.89 -8.11 -13.52
N PHE A 460 -13.57 -8.87 -12.48
CA PHE A 460 -12.43 -8.59 -11.62
C PHE A 460 -11.18 -9.29 -12.14
N PHE A 461 -10.12 -8.52 -12.40
CA PHE A 461 -8.80 -9.04 -12.79
C PHE A 461 -7.99 -9.52 -11.58
N ALA A 462 -8.55 -10.42 -10.78
CA ALA A 462 -7.94 -10.89 -9.55
C ALA A 462 -6.61 -11.63 -9.76
N GLY A 463 -5.56 -11.25 -9.04
CA GLY A 463 -4.29 -11.99 -8.98
C GLY A 463 -3.28 -11.64 -10.08
N ASN A 464 -3.45 -10.50 -10.74
CA ASN A 464 -2.58 -10.01 -11.80
C ASN A 464 -1.64 -8.93 -11.28
N TYR A 465 -0.33 -9.05 -11.46
CA TYR A 465 0.60 -8.00 -11.02
C TYR A 465 0.83 -6.96 -12.12
N GLN A 466 1.40 -5.81 -11.74
CA GLN A 466 1.85 -4.79 -12.69
C GLN A 466 2.94 -5.37 -13.60
N ASP A 467 3.90 -6.08 -13.01
CA ASP A 467 4.93 -6.80 -13.76
C ASP A 467 4.38 -8.15 -14.23
N PHE A 468 4.20 -8.29 -15.54
CA PHE A 468 3.79 -9.54 -16.15
C PHE A 468 4.99 -10.45 -16.38
N ILE A 469 5.02 -11.61 -15.72
CA ILE A 469 6.08 -12.60 -15.87
C ILE A 469 5.51 -13.83 -16.55
N PRO A 470 5.65 -13.98 -17.89
CA PRO A 470 5.13 -15.13 -18.63
C PRO A 470 5.93 -16.40 -18.28
N HIS A 471 5.21 -17.48 -17.93
CA HIS A 471 5.84 -18.71 -17.46
C HIS A 471 4.97 -19.96 -17.65
N ILE A 472 5.61 -21.13 -17.65
CA ILE A 472 4.96 -22.45 -17.54
C ILE A 472 5.35 -23.09 -16.21
N ILE A 473 4.39 -23.53 -15.42
CA ILE A 473 4.65 -24.02 -14.06
C ILE A 473 5.10 -25.49 -14.09
N LEU A 474 6.32 -25.77 -13.61
CA LEU A 474 6.85 -27.13 -13.42
C LEU A 474 6.25 -27.80 -12.19
N PHE A 475 6.39 -27.15 -11.03
CA PHE A 475 5.95 -27.67 -9.75
C PHE A 475 5.43 -26.55 -8.86
N LYS A 476 4.38 -26.83 -8.08
CA LYS A 476 3.99 -26.00 -6.93
C LYS A 476 4.15 -26.82 -5.67
N SER A 477 4.89 -26.31 -4.68
CA SER A 477 5.11 -26.97 -3.40
C SER A 477 4.83 -26.02 -2.24
N LYS A 478 4.42 -26.58 -1.10
CA LYS A 478 4.35 -25.84 0.17
C LYS A 478 5.75 -25.64 0.79
N ARG A 479 6.72 -26.51 0.46
CA ARG A 479 8.12 -26.43 0.90
C ARG A 479 8.93 -25.54 -0.04
N LYS A 480 10.04 -24.97 0.47
CA LYS A 480 10.94 -24.15 -0.34
C LYS A 480 11.67 -25.01 -1.38
N LEU A 481 11.50 -24.68 -2.65
CA LEU A 481 12.13 -25.27 -3.84
C LEU A 481 13.50 -24.63 -4.16
N SER A 482 13.98 -23.71 -3.33
CA SER A 482 15.23 -22.97 -3.55
C SER A 482 16.45 -23.88 -3.73
N THR A 483 16.51 -24.99 -3.00
CA THR A 483 17.61 -25.95 -3.09
C THR A 483 17.64 -26.68 -4.43
N ILE A 484 16.48 -26.95 -5.05
CA ILE A 484 16.44 -27.55 -6.39
C ILE A 484 16.91 -26.53 -7.42
N TYR A 485 16.39 -25.30 -7.33
CA TYR A 485 16.77 -24.22 -8.25
C TYR A 485 18.27 -23.91 -8.22
N GLN A 486 18.88 -23.81 -7.04
CA GLN A 486 20.32 -23.50 -6.90
C GLN A 486 21.25 -24.59 -7.48
N ASN A 487 20.77 -25.83 -7.54
CA ASN A 487 21.57 -26.98 -7.97
C ASN A 487 21.35 -27.37 -9.44
N GLU A 488 20.44 -26.70 -10.14
CA GLU A 488 20.16 -26.92 -11.55
C GLU A 488 20.78 -25.81 -12.40
N THR A 489 21.16 -26.16 -13.63
CA THR A 489 21.66 -25.19 -14.58
C THR A 489 20.52 -24.28 -15.04
N ASN A 490 20.72 -22.96 -14.93
CA ASN A 490 19.71 -21.98 -15.33
C ASN A 490 19.56 -21.83 -16.85
N ASP A 491 20.47 -22.39 -17.64
CA ASP A 491 20.50 -22.23 -19.10
C ASP A 491 20.01 -23.48 -19.85
N VAL A 492 18.76 -23.87 -19.61
CA VAL A 492 18.13 -25.04 -20.23
C VAL A 492 17.13 -24.58 -21.29
N TYR A 493 17.32 -24.99 -22.54
CA TYR A 493 16.38 -24.68 -23.62
C TYR A 493 15.25 -25.73 -23.68
N PHE A 494 14.00 -25.29 -23.55
CA PHE A 494 12.82 -26.16 -23.59
C PHE A 494 12.17 -26.21 -24.96
N GLY A 495 12.27 -25.15 -25.75
CA GLY A 495 11.65 -25.07 -27.07
C GLY A 495 10.98 -23.72 -27.33
N LYS A 496 10.24 -23.66 -28.43
CA LYS A 496 9.46 -22.49 -28.81
C LYS A 496 8.09 -22.89 -29.35
N GLN A 497 7.11 -21.99 -29.27
CA GLN A 497 5.76 -22.22 -29.78
C GLN A 497 5.13 -20.91 -30.29
N TRP A 498 4.31 -20.98 -31.32
CA TRP A 498 3.47 -19.87 -31.76
C TRP A 498 2.14 -19.79 -31.01
N ILE A 499 1.52 -18.61 -31.01
CA ILE A 499 0.20 -18.41 -30.39
C ILE A 499 -0.88 -18.71 -31.43
N ASP A 500 -1.48 -19.90 -31.35
CA ASP A 500 -2.55 -20.32 -32.28
C ASP A 500 -3.95 -20.29 -31.64
N ALA A 501 -4.04 -20.21 -30.30
CA ALA A 501 -5.33 -20.17 -29.60
C ALA A 501 -5.20 -19.52 -28.22
N LEU A 502 -6.33 -19.01 -27.71
CA LEU A 502 -6.49 -18.61 -26.30
C LEU A 502 -7.62 -19.42 -25.67
N HIS A 503 -7.39 -19.90 -24.44
CA HIS A 503 -8.38 -20.65 -23.67
C HIS A 503 -8.79 -19.85 -22.45
N LEU A 504 -10.10 -19.69 -22.26
CA LEU A 504 -10.69 -19.32 -20.99
C LEU A 504 -11.04 -20.62 -20.24
N SER A 505 -10.45 -20.81 -19.07
CA SER A 505 -10.61 -22.03 -18.28
C SER A 505 -10.98 -21.72 -16.83
N SER A 506 -11.86 -22.52 -16.24
CA SER A 506 -12.11 -22.48 -14.80
C SER A 506 -11.01 -23.23 -14.05
N ILE A 507 -10.66 -22.73 -12.87
CA ILE A 507 -9.66 -23.31 -11.98
C ILE A 507 -10.35 -24.27 -11.02
N GLY A 508 -10.14 -25.57 -11.23
CA GLY A 508 -10.59 -26.63 -10.34
C GLY A 508 -9.45 -27.29 -9.56
N THR A 509 -9.82 -28.07 -8.55
CA THR A 509 -8.93 -28.99 -7.84
C THR A 509 -9.54 -30.38 -7.85
N SER A 510 -8.76 -31.37 -8.29
CA SER A 510 -9.13 -32.79 -8.24
C SER A 510 -9.16 -33.29 -6.79
N GLU A 511 -9.84 -34.42 -6.56
CA GLU A 511 -9.88 -35.11 -5.25
C GLU A 511 -8.47 -35.39 -4.68
N ASN A 512 -7.49 -35.66 -5.54
CA ASN A 512 -6.09 -35.87 -5.18
C ASN A 512 -5.30 -34.56 -4.95
N GLY A 513 -5.98 -33.42 -4.85
CA GLY A 513 -5.40 -32.10 -4.69
C GLY A 513 -4.89 -31.45 -5.98
N GLN A 514 -4.63 -32.19 -7.06
CA GLN A 514 -4.09 -31.66 -8.33
C GLN A 514 -4.95 -30.54 -8.92
N GLN A 515 -4.32 -29.46 -9.39
CA GLN A 515 -5.02 -28.35 -10.03
C GLN A 515 -5.40 -28.76 -11.45
N LYS A 516 -6.70 -28.75 -11.76
CA LYS A 516 -7.23 -29.04 -13.08
C LYS A 516 -7.81 -27.77 -13.68
N TYR A 517 -7.65 -27.62 -14.98
CA TYR A 517 -8.19 -26.52 -15.74
C TYR A 517 -9.28 -27.05 -16.66
N HIS A 518 -10.50 -26.56 -16.52
CA HIS A 518 -11.61 -26.93 -17.39
C HIS A 518 -11.83 -25.82 -18.39
N CYS A 519 -11.48 -26.06 -19.65
CA CYS A 519 -11.65 -25.10 -20.73
C CYS A 519 -13.14 -24.91 -21.02
N ILE A 520 -13.62 -23.69 -20.84
CA ILE A 520 -15.02 -23.31 -21.09
C ILE A 520 -15.19 -22.59 -22.42
N PHE A 521 -14.14 -21.96 -22.93
CA PHE A 521 -14.17 -21.26 -24.21
C PHE A 521 -12.79 -21.27 -24.86
N LYS A 522 -12.75 -21.59 -26.15
CA LYS A 522 -11.57 -21.53 -27.01
C LYS A 522 -11.76 -20.42 -28.04
N LEU A 523 -10.79 -19.52 -28.10
CA LEU A 523 -10.63 -18.55 -29.16
C LEU A 523 -9.55 -19.07 -30.10
N ASP A 524 -9.93 -19.41 -31.33
CA ASP A 524 -8.99 -19.84 -32.35
C ASP A 524 -8.37 -18.62 -33.05
N LEU A 525 -7.05 -18.62 -33.17
CA LEU A 525 -6.26 -17.54 -33.78
C LEU A 525 -5.44 -18.04 -34.97
N SER A 526 -5.61 -19.30 -35.38
CA SER A 526 -4.81 -19.93 -36.45
C SER A 526 -5.00 -19.34 -37.85
#